data_AF-A0A399YAE4-F1
#
_entry.id   AF-A0A399YAE4-F1
#
_cell.length_a   1.000
_cell.length_b   1.000
_cell.length_c   1.000
_cell.angle_alpha   90.00
_cell.angle_beta   90.00
_cell.angle_gamma   90.00
#
_symmetry.space_group_name_H-M   'P 1'
#
loop_
_entity.id
_entity.type
_entity.pdbx_description
1 polymer ?
#
loop_
_entity_poly.entity_id
_entity_poly.type
_entity_poly.pdbx_seq_one_letter_code
_entity_poly.pdbx_strand_id
1 'polypeptide(L)'
;MAKAKPKPKAQAQAQAAAVEPPKASGWLGTVERIGNKVPHPVLMFLYLILIIIALSAVLSWMGVSVTEEIAVPISEGAEISFYADTTEPLENLPDNPWDTEFEIQEQTIAIRSLLTTEGIRFIFTSFVPNFAGFTVVAVVFIAMMGAGVAEESGLMTALIHKLVEVSPRWALSFIIIFVGVLSSVATDAGYLILIPLGAAAFLSVKRNPLVGVAAAYGGVSAIFAINILITPLDAMLTEITNEAIALAGGEPITIVANFYFQVVMSILLSIVAALITDRIVEPRMGAYKPAPGTEVVATEVLDKNAQSRGMRFAGLGALIVIAIVTIFTLPSNSPLRDPTTGGIIGATPFMDSLLFIITLIFLMAGIGYGYRSQDFQRQQRRDQGHHQDFRQSGRPGLHAADDRPVHRLL
;
A
#
# COMPACT_ATOMS: atom_id res chain seq x y z
N MET A 1 -54.38 -8.24 -43.13
CA MET A 1 -53.24 -8.83 -42.40
C MET A 1 -52.11 -7.82 -42.37
N ALA A 2 -51.87 -7.22 -41.20
CA ALA A 2 -50.95 -6.09 -41.02
C ALA A 2 -49.49 -6.58 -40.93
N LYS A 3 -48.58 -5.96 -41.70
CA LYS A 3 -47.13 -6.13 -41.55
C LYS A 3 -46.67 -5.33 -40.33
N ALA A 4 -46.29 -6.03 -39.26
CA ALA A 4 -45.71 -5.42 -38.07
C ALA A 4 -44.34 -4.79 -38.41
N LYS A 5 -44.18 -3.49 -38.16
CA LYS A 5 -42.87 -2.82 -38.18
C LYS A 5 -42.01 -3.36 -37.01
N PRO A 6 -40.70 -3.62 -37.22
CA PRO A 6 -39.82 -4.01 -36.13
C PRO A 6 -39.60 -2.83 -35.17
N LYS A 7 -39.52 -3.12 -33.87
CA LYS A 7 -39.41 -2.13 -32.78
C LYS A 7 -38.08 -1.36 -32.83
N PRO A 8 -38.02 -0.06 -32.45
CA PRO A 8 -36.82 0.78 -32.56
C PRO A 8 -35.66 0.37 -31.63
N LYS A 9 -35.91 -0.47 -30.62
CA LYS A 9 -34.89 -0.87 -29.64
C LYS A 9 -33.91 -1.93 -30.14
N ALA A 10 -34.27 -2.69 -31.17
CA ALA A 10 -33.40 -3.73 -31.73
C ALA A 10 -32.29 -3.16 -32.65
N GLN A 11 -32.48 -1.96 -33.22
CA GLN A 11 -31.47 -1.31 -34.06
C GLN A 11 -30.46 -0.47 -33.24
N ALA A 12 -30.85 0.03 -32.06
CA ALA A 12 -29.95 0.76 -31.17
C ALA A 12 -28.94 -0.15 -30.43
N GLN A 13 -29.26 -1.44 -30.24
CA GLN A 13 -28.37 -2.40 -29.57
C GLN A 13 -27.45 -3.15 -30.53
N ALA A 14 -27.69 -3.09 -31.85
CA ALA A 14 -26.87 -3.75 -32.86
C ALA A 14 -25.69 -2.89 -33.39
N GLN A 15 -25.57 -1.63 -32.96
CA GLN A 15 -24.48 -0.71 -33.36
C GLN A 15 -23.43 -0.46 -32.27
N ALA A 16 -23.53 -1.13 -31.12
CA ALA A 16 -22.46 -1.14 -30.11
C ALA A 16 -21.51 -2.35 -30.30
N ALA A 17 -21.32 -2.80 -31.55
CA ALA A 17 -20.19 -3.66 -31.88
C ALA A 17 -18.91 -2.84 -31.63
N ALA A 18 -18.15 -3.25 -30.62
CA ALA A 18 -16.90 -2.62 -30.23
C ALA A 18 -16.03 -2.39 -31.47
N VAL A 19 -15.88 -1.12 -31.87
CA VAL A 19 -14.85 -0.71 -32.80
C VAL A 19 -13.55 -1.01 -32.09
N GLU A 20 -12.84 -2.07 -32.51
CA GLU A 20 -11.50 -2.34 -32.01
C GLU A 20 -10.66 -1.06 -32.22
N PRO A 21 -10.02 -0.53 -31.16
CA PRO A 21 -9.23 0.68 -31.29
C PRO A 21 -8.17 0.44 -32.38
N PRO A 22 -7.89 1.43 -33.25
CA PRO A 22 -6.90 1.27 -34.30
C PRO A 22 -5.57 0.85 -33.65
N LYS A 23 -5.02 -0.30 -34.08
CA LYS A 23 -3.72 -0.80 -33.60
C LYS A 23 -2.71 0.34 -33.65
N ALA A 24 -2.15 0.70 -32.50
CA ALA A 24 -1.21 1.79 -32.41
C ALA A 24 -0.01 1.50 -33.34
N SER A 25 0.26 2.38 -34.30
CA SER A 25 1.41 2.24 -35.20
C SER A 25 2.65 2.92 -34.63
N GLY A 26 3.84 2.37 -34.88
CA GLY A 26 5.12 2.94 -34.43
C GLY A 26 5.54 2.47 -33.03
N TRP A 27 6.22 3.34 -32.28
CA TRP A 27 6.80 2.99 -30.97
C TRP A 27 5.76 2.52 -29.95
N LEU A 28 4.57 3.14 -29.94
CA LEU A 28 3.45 2.76 -29.08
C LEU A 28 2.96 1.33 -29.37
N GLY A 29 2.90 0.95 -30.65
CA GLY A 29 2.56 -0.42 -31.05
C GLY A 29 3.59 -1.45 -30.62
N THR A 30 4.85 -1.06 -30.53
CA THR A 30 5.91 -1.92 -29.96
C THR A 30 5.72 -2.10 -28.46
N VAL A 31 5.45 -1.01 -27.72
CA VAL A 31 5.16 -1.07 -26.28
C VAL A 31 3.94 -1.93 -26.00
N GLU A 32 2.85 -1.74 -26.74
CA GLU A 32 1.63 -2.54 -26.65
C GLU A 32 1.91 -4.03 -26.92
N ARG A 33 2.67 -4.33 -27.98
CA ARG A 33 3.02 -5.71 -28.34
C ARG A 33 3.92 -6.38 -27.29
N ILE A 34 4.84 -5.64 -26.69
CA ILE A 34 5.70 -6.17 -25.61
C ILE A 34 4.87 -6.39 -24.36
N GLY A 35 4.06 -5.41 -23.94
CA GLY A 35 3.19 -5.52 -22.77
C GLY A 35 2.25 -6.73 -22.86
N ASN A 36 1.61 -6.93 -24.02
CA ASN A 36 0.70 -8.06 -24.24
C ASN A 36 1.40 -9.44 -24.29
N LYS A 37 2.73 -9.48 -24.44
CA LYS A 37 3.51 -10.73 -24.42
C LYS A 37 3.97 -11.12 -23.02
N VAL A 38 4.00 -10.17 -22.07
CA VAL A 38 4.43 -10.48 -20.70
C VAL A 38 3.35 -11.35 -20.05
N PRO A 39 3.67 -12.58 -19.64
CA PRO A 39 2.70 -13.45 -19.00
C PRO A 39 2.34 -12.89 -17.61
N HIS A 40 1.20 -13.31 -17.08
CA HIS A 40 0.75 -12.92 -15.75
C HIS A 40 1.85 -13.17 -14.69
N PRO A 41 2.08 -12.28 -13.71
CA PRO A 41 3.17 -12.41 -12.74
C PRO A 41 3.24 -13.79 -12.05
N VAL A 42 2.09 -14.35 -11.66
CA VAL A 42 2.01 -15.70 -11.08
C VAL A 42 2.58 -16.78 -12.03
N LEU A 43 2.34 -16.66 -13.33
CA LEU A 43 2.91 -17.58 -14.32
C LEU A 43 4.42 -17.38 -14.47
N MET A 44 4.91 -16.14 -14.38
CA MET A 44 6.36 -15.89 -14.40
C MET A 44 7.06 -16.62 -13.24
N PHE A 45 6.52 -16.54 -12.02
CA PHE A 45 7.06 -17.28 -10.87
C PHE A 45 6.94 -18.80 -11.05
N LEU A 46 5.82 -19.31 -11.59
CA LEU A 46 5.68 -20.73 -11.89
C LEU A 46 6.75 -21.20 -12.90
N TYR A 47 7.00 -20.42 -13.96
CA TYR A 47 8.05 -20.73 -14.92
C TYR A 47 9.44 -20.70 -14.27
N LEU A 48 9.73 -19.72 -13.40
CA LEU A 48 10.99 -19.67 -12.67
C LEU A 48 11.18 -20.90 -11.77
N ILE A 49 10.15 -21.34 -11.05
CA ILE A 49 10.20 -22.55 -10.22
C ILE A 49 10.54 -23.78 -11.08
N LEU A 50 9.83 -23.95 -12.21
CA LEU A 50 10.10 -25.07 -13.13
C LEU A 50 11.51 -25.02 -13.72
N ILE A 51 11.99 -23.82 -14.07
CA ILE A 51 13.35 -23.60 -14.54
C ILE A 51 14.36 -23.98 -13.46
N ILE A 52 14.16 -23.57 -12.20
CA ILE A 52 15.06 -23.91 -11.09
C ILE A 52 15.09 -25.42 -10.85
N ILE A 53 13.94 -26.10 -10.90
CA ILE A 53 13.87 -27.57 -10.78
C ILE A 53 14.71 -28.24 -11.88
N ALA A 54 14.53 -27.82 -13.13
CA ALA A 54 15.28 -28.38 -14.26
C ALA A 54 16.79 -28.04 -14.19
N LEU A 55 17.10 -26.78 -13.90
CA LEU A 55 18.47 -26.28 -13.86
C LEU A 55 19.27 -26.90 -12.72
N SER A 56 18.68 -27.04 -11.53
CA SER A 56 19.33 -27.73 -10.40
C SER A 56 19.68 -29.18 -10.74
N ALA A 57 18.83 -29.87 -11.51
CA ALA A 57 19.10 -31.23 -11.97
C ALA A 57 20.25 -31.29 -12.98
N VAL A 58 20.27 -30.39 -13.97
CA VAL A 58 21.35 -30.32 -14.97
C VAL A 58 22.69 -29.96 -14.32
N LEU A 59 22.72 -28.94 -13.48
CA LEU A 59 23.96 -28.47 -12.84
C LEU A 59 24.51 -29.49 -11.83
N SER A 60 23.64 -30.14 -11.06
CA SER A 60 24.04 -31.22 -10.16
C SER A 60 24.58 -32.42 -10.94
N TRP A 61 23.96 -32.77 -12.08
CA TRP A 61 24.46 -33.83 -12.97
C TRP A 61 25.83 -33.51 -13.57
N MET A 62 26.09 -32.23 -13.87
CA MET A 62 27.39 -31.75 -14.33
C MET A 62 28.45 -31.67 -13.21
N GLY A 63 28.09 -31.95 -11.94
CA GLY A 63 29.01 -31.89 -10.81
C GLY A 63 29.47 -30.47 -10.46
N VAL A 64 28.64 -29.45 -10.75
CA VAL A 64 28.99 -28.06 -10.47
C VAL A 64 29.01 -27.81 -8.95
N SER A 65 30.09 -27.21 -8.48
CA SER A 65 30.29 -26.81 -7.09
C SER A 65 30.99 -25.46 -7.00
N VAL A 66 30.85 -24.80 -5.86
CA VAL A 66 31.51 -23.53 -5.53
C VAL A 66 32.33 -23.73 -4.26
N THR A 67 33.56 -23.24 -4.25
CA THR A 67 34.42 -23.23 -3.05
C THR A 67 34.43 -21.83 -2.47
N GLU A 68 34.01 -21.71 -1.21
CA GLU A 68 33.95 -20.45 -0.47
C GLU A 68 34.61 -20.62 0.90
N GLU A 69 35.13 -19.51 1.42
CA GLU A 69 35.66 -19.41 2.78
C GLU A 69 34.51 -19.19 3.75
N ILE A 70 34.28 -20.14 4.66
CA ILE A 70 33.21 -20.07 5.66
C ILE A 70 33.84 -20.04 7.05
N ALA A 71 33.36 -19.14 7.91
CA ALA A 71 33.72 -19.11 9.31
C ALA A 71 33.01 -20.26 10.06
N VAL A 72 33.78 -21.25 10.53
CA VAL A 72 33.28 -22.39 11.30
C VAL A 72 33.65 -22.17 12.77
N PRO A 73 32.72 -22.31 13.73
CA PRO A 73 33.05 -22.20 15.13
C PRO A 73 34.04 -23.30 15.54
N ILE A 74 35.14 -22.91 16.17
CA ILE A 74 36.10 -23.83 16.80
C ILE A 74 35.36 -24.47 17.97
N SER A 75 35.14 -25.78 17.90
CA SER A 75 34.65 -26.50 19.08
C SER A 75 35.79 -26.51 20.10
N GLU A 76 35.72 -25.67 21.13
CA GLU A 76 36.51 -25.89 22.33
C GLU A 76 36.06 -27.24 22.90
N GLY A 77 36.86 -28.28 22.68
CA GLY A 77 36.59 -29.60 23.22
C GLY A 77 36.46 -29.50 24.73
N ALA A 78 35.48 -30.18 25.33
CA ALA A 78 35.32 -30.20 26.77
C ALA A 78 36.64 -30.64 27.44
N GLU A 79 37.27 -29.72 28.16
CA GLU A 79 38.44 -30.07 28.96
C GLU A 79 37.96 -30.89 30.17
N ILE A 80 38.30 -32.17 30.16
CA ILE A 80 38.02 -33.07 31.28
C ILE A 80 39.04 -32.78 32.38
N SER A 81 38.61 -32.14 33.46
CA SER A 81 39.44 -31.92 34.64
C SER A 81 39.18 -32.98 35.71
N PHE A 82 40.25 -33.54 36.25
CA PHE A 82 40.20 -34.42 37.42
C PHE A 82 40.62 -33.59 38.64
N TYR A 83 39.67 -33.07 39.40
CA TYR A 83 39.97 -32.50 40.72
C TYR A 83 40.44 -33.62 41.66
N ALA A 84 41.46 -33.33 42.47
CA ALA A 84 42.21 -34.32 43.25
C ALA A 84 41.36 -35.15 44.25
N ASP A 85 40.12 -34.76 44.53
CA ASP A 85 39.24 -35.38 45.52
C ASP A 85 37.91 -35.96 44.94
N THR A 86 37.77 -36.06 43.61
CA THR A 86 36.56 -36.63 42.97
C THR A 86 36.88 -37.73 41.96
N THR A 87 36.14 -38.84 41.99
CA THR A 87 36.28 -39.95 41.00
C THR A 87 35.47 -39.74 39.73
N GLU A 88 34.67 -38.67 39.65
CA GLU A 88 33.87 -38.34 38.48
C GLU A 88 34.53 -37.20 37.69
N PRO A 89 34.68 -37.34 36.35
CA PRO A 89 35.18 -36.26 35.51
C PRO A 89 34.16 -35.11 35.50
N LEU A 90 34.63 -33.90 35.76
CA LEU A 90 33.86 -32.67 35.56
C LEU A 90 34.07 -32.19 34.13
N GLU A 91 32.96 -32.01 33.40
CA GLU A 91 32.94 -31.36 32.10
C GLU A 91 33.00 -29.84 32.34
N ASN A 92 34.17 -29.24 32.10
CA ASN A 92 34.29 -27.78 32.13
C ASN A 92 33.70 -27.23 30.83
N LEU A 93 32.51 -26.63 30.92
CA LEU A 93 31.97 -25.79 29.86
C LEU A 93 32.75 -24.46 29.85
N PRO A 94 32.93 -23.81 28.68
CA PRO A 94 33.54 -22.49 28.60
C PRO A 94 32.85 -21.49 29.55
N ASP A 95 33.62 -20.62 30.19
CA ASP A 95 33.12 -19.60 31.14
C ASP A 95 32.09 -18.63 30.50
N ASN A 96 32.03 -18.59 29.16
CA ASN A 96 31.13 -17.75 28.38
C ASN A 96 30.65 -18.48 27.11
N PRO A 97 29.35 -18.75 26.92
CA PRO A 97 28.81 -19.41 25.72
C PRO A 97 28.94 -18.59 24.42
N TRP A 98 29.52 -17.39 24.48
CA TRP A 98 29.67 -16.46 23.35
C TRP A 98 31.13 -16.24 22.91
N ASP A 99 32.12 -16.86 23.56
CA ASP A 99 33.53 -16.85 23.12
C ASP A 99 33.81 -17.99 22.13
N THR A 100 32.97 -18.10 21.10
CA THR A 100 33.23 -19.06 20.02
C THR A 100 34.25 -18.44 19.07
N GLU A 101 35.52 -18.81 19.18
CA GLU A 101 36.51 -18.47 18.15
C GLU A 101 36.07 -19.13 16.82
N PHE A 102 36.21 -18.42 15.71
CA PHE A 102 35.85 -18.94 14.38
C PHE A 102 37.12 -19.16 13.56
N GLU A 103 37.22 -20.33 12.93
CA GLU A 103 38.26 -20.60 11.95
C GLU A 103 37.68 -20.47 10.54
N ILE A 104 38.37 -19.75 9.65
CA ILE A 104 38.00 -19.68 8.25
C ILE A 104 38.43 -20.98 7.58
N GLN A 105 37.46 -21.75 7.10
CA GLN A 105 37.70 -23.00 6.39
C GLN A 105 37.18 -22.90 4.96
N GLU A 106 37.98 -23.35 3.99
CA GLU A 106 37.52 -23.52 2.62
C GLU A 106 36.54 -24.69 2.55
N GLN A 107 35.28 -24.41 2.25
CA GLN A 107 34.25 -25.42 2.05
C GLN A 107 33.77 -25.44 0.60
N THR A 108 33.72 -26.64 0.02
CA THR A 108 33.15 -26.83 -1.31
C THR A 108 31.68 -27.19 -1.21
N ILE A 109 30.80 -26.30 -1.67
CA ILE A 109 29.35 -26.46 -1.69
C ILE A 109 28.93 -26.96 -3.08
N ALA A 110 28.43 -28.19 -3.14
CA ALA A 110 27.91 -28.77 -4.38
C ALA A 110 26.44 -28.38 -4.65
N ILE A 111 26.09 -28.19 -5.91
CA ILE A 111 24.69 -27.95 -6.30
C ILE A 111 23.84 -29.20 -6.04
N ARG A 112 22.76 -29.03 -5.28
CA ARG A 112 21.80 -30.08 -4.94
C ARG A 112 20.60 -30.05 -5.88
N SER A 113 20.37 -31.15 -6.59
CA SER A 113 19.22 -31.29 -7.49
C SER A 113 17.91 -31.45 -6.71
N LEU A 114 16.87 -30.75 -7.16
CA LEU A 114 15.51 -30.89 -6.63
C LEU A 114 14.78 -32.15 -7.14
N LEU A 115 15.33 -32.84 -8.15
CA LEU A 115 14.74 -34.06 -8.73
C LEU A 115 15.31 -35.36 -8.14
N THR A 116 16.15 -35.29 -7.11
CA THR A 116 16.58 -36.47 -6.35
C THR A 116 15.52 -36.89 -5.33
N THR A 117 15.67 -38.07 -4.73
CA THR A 117 14.79 -38.51 -3.63
C THR A 117 14.76 -37.50 -2.47
N GLU A 118 15.90 -36.91 -2.12
CA GLU A 118 15.97 -35.86 -1.09
C GLU A 118 15.37 -34.55 -1.57
N GLY A 119 15.62 -34.14 -2.82
CA GLY A 119 15.07 -32.91 -3.40
C GLY A 119 13.54 -32.94 -3.50
N ILE A 120 12.97 -34.06 -3.92
CA ILE A 120 11.52 -34.26 -3.95
C ILE A 120 10.96 -34.23 -2.53
N ARG A 121 11.62 -34.92 -1.57
CA ARG A 121 11.22 -34.84 -0.16
C ARG A 121 11.22 -33.39 0.34
N PHE A 122 12.28 -32.64 0.04
CA PHE A 122 12.41 -31.24 0.40
C PHE A 122 11.24 -30.41 -0.13
N ILE A 123 10.92 -30.48 -1.43
CA ILE A 123 9.79 -29.75 -2.04
C ILE A 123 8.48 -29.98 -1.27
N PHE A 124 8.16 -31.23 -0.95
CA PHE A 124 6.90 -31.58 -0.30
C PHE A 124 6.89 -31.19 1.20
N THR A 125 8.04 -31.22 1.87
CA THR A 125 8.12 -30.86 3.30
C THR A 125 8.28 -29.37 3.56
N SER A 126 8.88 -28.62 2.62
CA SER A 126 9.20 -27.20 2.81
C SER A 126 8.11 -26.24 2.33
N PHE A 127 7.10 -26.72 1.58
CA PHE A 127 6.09 -25.84 0.97
C PHE A 127 5.37 -24.94 1.99
N VAL A 128 4.81 -25.53 3.05
CA VAL A 128 4.08 -24.79 4.09
C VAL A 128 5.02 -23.91 4.93
N PRO A 129 6.18 -24.41 5.43
CA PRO A 129 7.15 -23.57 6.12
C PRO A 129 7.65 -22.38 5.29
N ASN A 130 7.92 -22.57 3.99
CA ASN A 130 8.37 -21.50 3.11
C ASN A 130 7.30 -20.43 2.94
N PHE A 131 6.03 -20.83 2.76
CA PHE A 131 4.94 -19.87 2.66
C PHE A 131 4.68 -19.13 3.98
N ALA A 132 4.70 -19.85 5.10
CA ALA A 132 4.48 -19.27 6.43
C ALA A 132 5.65 -18.38 6.89
N GLY A 133 6.87 -18.73 6.50
CA GLY A 133 8.08 -17.97 6.79
C GLY A 133 8.30 -16.75 5.90
N PHE A 134 7.56 -16.63 4.79
CA PHE A 134 7.66 -15.49 3.88
C PHE A 134 7.05 -14.24 4.52
N THR A 135 7.92 -13.43 5.15
CA THR A 135 7.55 -12.31 6.03
C THR A 135 6.70 -11.25 5.33
N VAL A 136 6.93 -11.07 4.02
CA VAL A 136 6.24 -10.13 3.14
C VAL A 136 4.71 -10.24 3.25
N VAL A 137 4.18 -11.47 3.33
CA VAL A 137 2.73 -11.69 3.39
C VAL A 137 2.15 -11.10 4.67
N ALA A 138 2.74 -11.41 5.82
CA ALA A 138 2.28 -10.91 7.11
C ALA A 138 2.38 -9.38 7.19
N VAL A 139 3.48 -8.82 6.71
CA VAL A 139 3.73 -7.38 6.68
C VAL A 139 2.70 -6.64 5.84
N VAL A 140 2.38 -7.15 4.64
CA VAL A 140 1.36 -6.56 3.77
C VAL A 140 -0.02 -6.59 4.44
N PHE A 141 -0.40 -7.72 5.07
CA PHE A 141 -1.68 -7.82 5.77
C PHE A 141 -1.80 -6.81 6.92
N ILE A 142 -0.76 -6.66 7.74
CA ILE A 142 -0.75 -5.71 8.85
C ILE A 142 -0.84 -4.27 8.33
N ALA A 143 -0.01 -3.92 7.34
CA ALA A 143 -0.02 -2.57 6.75
C ALA A 143 -1.39 -2.21 6.15
N MET A 144 -2.00 -3.14 5.41
CA MET A 144 -3.30 -2.95 4.76
C MET A 144 -4.46 -2.96 5.76
N MET A 145 -4.32 -3.57 6.94
CA MET A 145 -5.36 -3.50 7.97
C MET A 145 -5.58 -2.06 8.47
N GLY A 146 -4.49 -1.32 8.70
CA GLY A 146 -4.58 0.08 9.11
C GLY A 146 -5.06 0.98 7.96
N ALA A 147 -4.35 0.94 6.83
CA ALA A 147 -4.67 1.75 5.66
C ALA A 147 -6.08 1.46 5.11
N GLY A 148 -6.48 0.19 5.08
CA GLY A 148 -7.80 -0.24 4.61
C GLY A 148 -8.94 0.28 5.46
N VAL A 149 -8.79 0.36 6.80
CA VAL A 149 -9.82 0.99 7.66
C VAL A 149 -9.90 2.49 7.41
N ALA A 150 -8.77 3.17 7.21
CA ALA A 150 -8.77 4.59 6.84
C ALA A 150 -9.46 4.83 5.49
N GLU A 151 -9.24 3.96 4.51
CA GLU A 151 -9.87 4.02 3.20
C GLU A 151 -11.39 3.75 3.29
N GLU A 152 -11.80 2.63 3.90
CA GLU A 152 -13.20 2.23 4.03
C GLU A 152 -14.02 3.20 4.87
N SER A 153 -13.40 3.86 5.85
CA SER A 153 -14.06 4.93 6.62
C SER A 153 -14.40 6.16 5.77
N GLY A 154 -13.77 6.33 4.60
CA GLY A 154 -13.86 7.50 3.75
C GLY A 154 -12.92 8.64 4.13
N LEU A 155 -11.98 8.42 5.06
CA LEU A 155 -11.00 9.42 5.49
C LEU A 155 -10.12 9.87 4.32
N MET A 156 -9.61 8.92 3.53
CA MET A 156 -8.70 9.21 2.41
C MET A 156 -9.39 10.03 1.33
N THR A 157 -10.62 9.63 0.94
CA THR A 157 -11.50 10.40 0.05
C THR A 157 -11.71 11.83 0.54
N ALA A 158 -12.00 11.98 1.84
CA ALA A 158 -12.24 13.28 2.44
C ALA A 158 -11.00 14.19 2.43
N LEU A 159 -9.82 13.64 2.73
CA LEU A 159 -8.56 14.37 2.69
C LEU A 159 -8.21 14.81 1.27
N ILE A 160 -8.36 13.92 0.29
CA ILE A 160 -8.14 14.23 -1.14
C ILE A 160 -9.07 15.38 -1.58
N HIS A 161 -10.38 15.25 -1.32
CA HIS A 161 -11.35 16.31 -1.62
C HIS A 161 -10.97 17.63 -0.96
N LYS A 162 -10.63 17.60 0.33
CA LYS A 162 -10.32 18.81 1.08
C LYS A 162 -9.09 19.52 0.55
N LEU A 163 -8.02 18.76 0.24
CA LEU A 163 -6.75 19.33 -0.20
C LEU A 163 -6.87 19.97 -1.59
N VAL A 164 -7.67 19.37 -2.48
CA VAL A 164 -7.97 19.96 -3.79
C VAL A 164 -8.91 21.18 -3.67
N GLU A 165 -9.94 21.13 -2.83
CA GLU A 165 -10.88 22.25 -2.65
C GLU A 165 -10.17 23.54 -2.18
N VAL A 166 -9.16 23.43 -1.32
CA VAL A 166 -8.43 24.59 -0.76
C VAL A 166 -7.23 25.02 -1.62
N SER A 167 -7.01 24.38 -2.78
CA SER A 167 -5.85 24.65 -3.62
C SER A 167 -5.94 26.01 -4.31
N PRO A 168 -4.95 26.91 -4.12
CA PRO A 168 -4.94 28.18 -4.84
C PRO A 168 -4.61 27.96 -6.32
N ARG A 169 -5.17 28.82 -7.18
CA ARG A 169 -5.08 28.70 -8.64
C ARG A 169 -3.64 28.58 -9.18
N TRP A 170 -2.66 29.22 -8.53
CA TRP A 170 -1.25 29.20 -8.94
C TRP A 170 -0.52 27.91 -8.58
N ALA A 171 -0.97 27.17 -7.54
CA ALA A 171 -0.35 25.93 -7.08
C ALA A 171 -1.13 24.69 -7.51
N LEU A 172 -2.23 24.87 -8.26
CA LEU A 172 -3.20 23.81 -8.51
C LEU A 172 -2.57 22.55 -9.12
N SER A 173 -1.70 22.70 -10.12
CA SER A 173 -1.03 21.54 -10.76
C SER A 173 -0.14 20.79 -9.78
N PHE A 174 0.67 21.52 -9.02
CA PHE A 174 1.52 20.95 -7.98
C PHE A 174 0.71 20.21 -6.93
N ILE A 175 -0.37 20.82 -6.42
CA ILE A 175 -1.18 20.20 -5.36
C ILE A 175 -1.90 18.96 -5.90
N ILE A 176 -2.46 19.00 -7.11
CA ILE A 176 -3.09 17.81 -7.72
C ILE A 176 -2.07 16.67 -7.84
N ILE A 177 -0.87 16.95 -8.36
CA ILE A 177 0.18 15.93 -8.50
C ILE A 177 0.62 15.41 -7.13
N PHE A 178 0.88 16.32 -6.18
CA PHE A 178 1.35 15.96 -4.84
C PHE A 178 0.29 15.18 -4.05
N VAL A 179 -1.00 15.52 -4.17
CA VAL A 179 -2.10 14.70 -3.65
C VAL A 179 -2.10 13.31 -4.27
N GLY A 180 -1.78 13.21 -5.58
CA GLY A 180 -1.61 11.93 -6.26
C GLY A 180 -0.48 11.09 -5.66
N VAL A 181 0.65 11.73 -5.35
CA VAL A 181 1.75 11.08 -4.63
C VAL A 181 1.30 10.62 -3.24
N LEU A 182 0.68 11.49 -2.45
CA LEU A 182 0.18 11.15 -1.11
C LEU A 182 -0.87 10.04 -1.13
N SER A 183 -1.63 9.93 -2.22
CA SER A 183 -2.69 8.93 -2.37
C SER A 183 -2.17 7.49 -2.47
N SER A 184 -0.86 7.26 -2.71
CA SER A 184 -0.31 5.90 -2.75
C SER A 184 -0.41 5.14 -1.42
N VAL A 185 -0.66 5.86 -0.32
CA VAL A 185 -1.06 5.29 0.98
C VAL A 185 -2.36 4.48 0.89
N ALA A 186 -3.28 4.89 0.01
CA ALA A 186 -4.58 4.27 -0.21
C ALA A 186 -4.66 3.78 -1.67
N THR A 187 -4.34 2.50 -1.85
CA THR A 187 -3.99 1.82 -3.11
C THR A 187 -4.87 2.23 -4.31
N ASP A 188 -6.18 2.40 -4.12
CA ASP A 188 -7.13 2.65 -5.21
C ASP A 188 -7.75 4.06 -5.21
N ALA A 189 -7.76 4.74 -4.07
CA ALA A 189 -8.40 6.05 -3.91
C ALA A 189 -7.85 7.11 -4.89
N GLY A 190 -6.54 7.09 -5.17
CA GLY A 190 -5.90 8.00 -6.11
C GLY A 190 -6.49 7.89 -7.53
N TYR A 191 -6.61 6.67 -8.06
CA TYR A 191 -7.12 6.46 -9.41
C TYR A 191 -8.62 6.76 -9.51
N LEU A 192 -9.39 6.35 -8.51
CA LEU A 192 -10.85 6.46 -8.54
C LEU A 192 -11.36 7.89 -8.31
N ILE A 193 -10.70 8.65 -7.42
CA ILE A 193 -11.22 9.93 -6.93
C ILE A 193 -10.45 11.12 -7.50
N LEU A 194 -9.12 11.06 -7.49
CA LEU A 194 -8.30 12.23 -7.81
C LEU A 194 -8.36 12.58 -9.30
N ILE A 195 -8.48 11.59 -10.18
CA ILE A 195 -8.50 11.84 -11.64
C ILE A 195 -9.74 12.66 -12.05
N PRO A 196 -10.98 12.28 -11.69
CA PRO A 196 -12.15 13.12 -11.92
C PRO A 196 -12.07 14.48 -11.19
N LEU A 197 -11.58 14.48 -9.95
CA LEU A 197 -11.47 15.69 -9.14
C LEU A 197 -10.46 16.69 -9.73
N GLY A 198 -9.35 16.22 -10.29
CA GLY A 198 -8.38 17.04 -11.01
C GLY A 198 -8.99 17.72 -12.23
N ALA A 199 -9.81 16.99 -12.99
CA ALA A 199 -10.58 17.56 -14.11
C ALA A 199 -11.51 18.69 -13.63
N ALA A 200 -12.31 18.42 -12.59
CA ALA A 200 -13.25 19.37 -12.01
C ALA A 200 -12.54 20.61 -11.42
N ALA A 201 -11.41 20.42 -10.74
CA ALA A 201 -10.62 21.49 -10.13
C ALA A 201 -9.98 22.40 -11.18
N PHE A 202 -9.48 21.85 -12.29
CA PHE A 202 -8.98 22.67 -13.40
C PHE A 202 -10.11 23.45 -14.08
N LEU A 203 -11.27 22.82 -14.26
CA LEU A 203 -12.45 23.46 -14.84
C LEU A 203 -12.95 24.63 -13.99
N SER A 204 -12.97 24.49 -12.65
CA SER A 204 -13.44 25.53 -11.72
C SER A 204 -12.61 26.83 -11.79
N VAL A 205 -11.34 26.73 -12.17
CA VAL A 205 -10.45 27.89 -12.39
C VAL A 205 -10.26 28.26 -13.87
N LYS A 206 -11.14 27.77 -14.75
CA LYS A 206 -11.14 28.00 -16.21
C LYS A 206 -9.88 27.50 -16.93
N ARG A 207 -9.21 26.48 -16.39
CA ARG A 207 -8.11 25.75 -17.06
C ARG A 207 -8.65 24.52 -17.79
N ASN A 208 -7.84 23.93 -18.66
CA ASN A 208 -8.26 22.77 -19.45
C ASN A 208 -8.43 21.52 -18.56
N PRO A 209 -9.63 20.91 -18.47
CA PRO A 209 -9.86 19.76 -17.61
C PRO A 209 -9.05 18.52 -18.01
N LEU A 210 -8.69 18.36 -19.29
CA LEU A 210 -7.83 17.26 -19.74
C LEU A 210 -6.41 17.38 -19.18
N VAL A 211 -5.93 18.60 -18.94
CA VAL A 211 -4.65 18.84 -18.26
C VAL A 211 -4.78 18.43 -16.79
N GLY A 212 -5.92 18.71 -16.16
CA GLY A 212 -6.21 18.24 -14.80
C GLY A 212 -6.23 16.71 -14.68
N VAL A 213 -6.85 16.02 -15.64
CA VAL A 213 -6.81 14.54 -15.75
C VAL A 213 -5.37 14.05 -15.88
N ALA A 214 -4.59 14.66 -16.79
CA ALA A 214 -3.20 14.27 -17.02
C ALA A 214 -2.30 14.53 -15.79
N ALA A 215 -2.50 15.65 -15.09
CA ALA A 215 -1.78 15.99 -13.88
C ALA A 215 -2.08 14.98 -12.75
N ALA A 216 -3.36 14.68 -12.52
CA ALA A 216 -3.77 13.69 -11.53
C ALA A 216 -3.21 12.30 -11.86
N TYR A 217 -3.35 11.85 -13.10
CA TYR A 217 -2.83 10.56 -13.56
C TYR A 217 -1.30 10.48 -13.43
N GLY A 218 -0.58 11.55 -13.80
CA GLY A 218 0.87 11.64 -13.65
C GLY A 218 1.32 11.54 -12.20
N GLY A 219 0.62 12.21 -11.27
CA GLY A 219 0.91 12.11 -9.83
C GLY A 219 0.68 10.72 -9.26
N VAL A 220 -0.48 10.13 -9.54
CA VAL A 220 -0.87 8.81 -9.01
C VAL A 220 -0.02 7.69 -9.61
N SER A 221 0.30 7.75 -10.91
CA SER A 221 0.96 6.63 -11.61
C SER A 221 2.48 6.78 -11.66
N ALA A 222 3.00 7.94 -12.09
CA ALA A 222 4.43 8.07 -12.38
C ALA A 222 5.30 8.27 -11.12
N ILE A 223 4.70 8.71 -10.01
CA ILE A 223 5.39 9.06 -8.76
C ILE A 223 4.85 8.20 -7.58
N PHE A 224 4.18 7.08 -7.88
CA PHE A 224 3.51 6.24 -6.88
C PHE A 224 4.44 5.70 -5.77
N ALA A 225 5.66 5.31 -6.14
CA ALA A 225 6.57 4.54 -5.30
C ALA A 225 7.38 5.36 -4.29
N ILE A 226 7.12 6.66 -4.19
CA ILE A 226 7.77 7.55 -3.23
C ILE A 226 6.72 8.40 -2.53
N ASN A 227 6.91 8.67 -1.25
CA ASN A 227 5.94 9.41 -0.46
C ASN A 227 6.63 10.11 0.71
N ILE A 228 5.98 11.10 1.32
CA ILE A 228 6.42 11.68 2.60
C ILE A 228 6.02 10.81 3.78
N LEU A 229 5.06 9.92 3.59
CA LEU A 229 4.59 8.93 4.55
C LEU A 229 5.11 7.56 4.16
N ILE A 230 5.40 6.73 5.16
CA ILE A 230 5.68 5.31 4.91
C ILE A 230 4.37 4.62 4.51
N THR A 231 4.41 3.90 3.40
CA THR A 231 3.26 3.24 2.77
C THR A 231 3.38 1.72 2.89
N PRO A 232 2.28 0.97 2.68
CA PRO A 232 2.34 -0.49 2.59
C PRO A 232 3.33 -1.02 1.53
N LEU A 233 3.53 -0.27 0.44
CA LEU A 233 4.50 -0.60 -0.60
C LEU A 233 5.93 -0.61 -0.05
N ASP A 234 6.29 0.33 0.83
CA ASP A 234 7.63 0.43 1.40
C ASP A 234 7.94 -0.76 2.31
N ALA A 235 6.96 -1.16 3.12
CA ALA A 235 7.08 -2.34 3.97
C ALA A 235 7.29 -3.61 3.12
N MET A 236 6.49 -3.76 2.06
CA MET A 236 6.61 -4.89 1.14
C MET A 236 7.98 -4.92 0.44
N LEU A 237 8.45 -3.78 -0.09
CA LEU A 237 9.74 -3.71 -0.78
C LEU A 237 10.92 -3.98 0.17
N THR A 238 10.84 -3.49 1.40
CA THR A 238 11.86 -3.74 2.44
C THR A 238 11.98 -5.22 2.72
N GLU A 239 10.86 -5.92 2.96
CA GLU A 239 10.87 -7.35 3.25
C GLU A 239 11.32 -8.19 2.05
N ILE A 240 10.86 -7.88 0.83
CA ILE A 240 11.34 -8.56 -0.38
C ILE A 240 12.86 -8.39 -0.55
N THR A 241 13.38 -7.20 -0.21
CA THR A 241 14.81 -6.92 -0.26
C THR A 241 15.56 -7.68 0.82
N ASN A 242 15.01 -7.76 2.03
CA ASN A 242 15.60 -8.52 3.14
C ASN A 242 15.68 -10.02 2.86
N GLU A 243 14.66 -10.60 2.22
CA GLU A 243 14.71 -11.99 1.75
C GLU A 243 15.87 -12.21 0.76
N ALA A 244 16.12 -11.25 -0.14
CA ALA A 244 17.24 -11.32 -1.06
C ALA A 244 18.61 -11.09 -0.38
N ILE A 245 18.68 -10.19 0.61
CA ILE A 245 19.88 -9.91 1.40
C ILE A 245 20.26 -11.13 2.25
N ALA A 246 19.28 -11.79 2.87
CA ALA A 246 19.49 -12.98 3.68
C ALA A 246 20.12 -14.12 2.86
N LEU A 247 19.72 -14.27 1.60
CA LEU A 247 20.34 -15.23 0.68
C LEU A 247 21.83 -14.92 0.37
N ALA A 248 22.24 -13.66 0.52
CA ALA A 248 23.62 -13.22 0.30
C ALA A 248 24.43 -13.09 1.60
N GLY A 249 23.85 -13.45 2.76
CA GLY A 249 24.51 -13.32 4.06
C GLY A 249 24.72 -11.88 4.52
N GLY A 250 23.92 -10.93 4.01
CA GLY A 250 24.01 -9.52 4.40
C GLY A 250 23.12 -9.17 5.60
N GLU A 251 23.36 -7.98 6.15
CA GLU A 251 22.55 -7.41 7.23
C GLU A 251 21.23 -6.84 6.71
N PRO A 252 20.09 -7.11 7.37
CA PRO A 252 18.79 -6.63 6.93
C PRO A 252 18.69 -5.10 6.99
N ILE A 253 17.91 -4.54 6.07
CA ILE A 253 17.55 -3.13 6.06
C ILE A 253 16.24 -2.89 6.81
N THR A 254 16.09 -1.67 7.34
CA THR A 254 14.87 -1.23 8.02
C THR A 254 13.90 -0.56 7.06
N ILE A 255 12.63 -0.47 7.43
CA ILE A 255 11.57 0.18 6.64
C ILE A 255 11.85 1.68 6.38
N VAL A 256 12.72 2.32 7.17
CA VAL A 256 13.12 3.72 7.01
C VAL A 256 14.36 3.90 6.13
N ALA A 257 14.97 2.83 5.62
CA ALA A 257 16.22 2.89 4.85
C ALA A 257 16.12 3.86 3.65
N ASN A 258 14.96 3.95 3.01
CA ASN A 258 14.73 4.83 1.85
C ASN A 258 14.00 6.14 2.21
N PHE A 259 13.66 6.37 3.48
CA PHE A 259 12.71 7.40 3.88
C PHE A 259 13.15 8.82 3.48
N TYR A 260 14.40 9.20 3.76
CA TYR A 260 14.90 10.53 3.39
C TYR A 260 14.89 10.78 1.89
N PHE A 261 15.25 9.76 1.11
CA PHE A 261 15.19 9.83 -0.35
C PHE A 261 13.75 10.02 -0.84
N GLN A 262 12.80 9.26 -0.28
CA GLN A 262 11.39 9.36 -0.64
C GLN A 262 10.79 10.73 -0.30
N VAL A 263 11.08 11.28 0.88
CA VAL A 263 10.61 12.62 1.28
C VAL A 263 11.11 13.68 0.30
N VAL A 264 12.41 13.67 -0.03
CA VAL A 264 13.00 14.66 -0.94
C VAL A 264 12.46 14.48 -2.37
N MET A 265 12.43 13.24 -2.86
CA MET A 265 12.03 12.95 -4.24
C MET A 265 10.55 13.13 -4.48
N SER A 266 9.67 12.87 -3.50
CA SER A 266 8.23 13.08 -3.63
C SER A 266 7.91 14.56 -3.90
N ILE A 267 8.57 15.46 -3.18
CA ILE A 267 8.43 16.91 -3.38
C ILE A 267 9.08 17.34 -4.69
N LEU A 268 10.33 16.92 -4.93
CA LEU A 268 11.09 17.31 -6.12
C LEU A 268 10.39 16.88 -7.41
N LEU A 269 9.98 15.61 -7.50
CA LEU A 269 9.31 15.08 -8.69
C LEU A 269 7.91 15.67 -8.86
N SER A 270 7.21 16.01 -7.77
CA SER A 270 5.94 16.75 -7.86
C SER A 270 6.14 18.15 -8.45
N ILE A 271 7.21 18.86 -8.05
CA ILE A 271 7.56 20.16 -8.65
C ILE A 271 7.90 20.00 -10.13
N VAL A 272 8.75 19.03 -10.48
CA VAL A 272 9.15 18.77 -11.88
C VAL A 272 7.92 18.43 -12.74
N ALA A 273 7.05 17.54 -12.27
CA ALA A 273 5.83 17.16 -12.99
C ALA A 273 4.85 18.34 -13.11
N ALA A 274 4.75 19.20 -12.09
CA ALA A 274 3.94 20.41 -12.15
C ALA A 274 4.50 21.40 -13.19
N LEU A 275 5.82 21.59 -13.24
CA LEU A 275 6.48 22.41 -14.25
C LEU A 275 6.28 21.86 -15.66
N ILE A 276 6.39 20.54 -15.86
CA ILE A 276 6.10 19.89 -17.15
C ILE A 276 4.64 20.12 -17.53
N THR A 277 3.72 19.96 -16.57
CA THR A 277 2.29 20.17 -16.79
C THR A 277 2.00 21.60 -17.24
N ASP A 278 2.51 22.60 -16.52
CA ASP A 278 2.19 24.01 -16.77
C ASP A 278 2.97 24.60 -17.96
N ARG A 279 4.21 24.15 -18.19
CA ARG A 279 5.08 24.72 -19.24
C ARG A 279 5.09 23.95 -20.54
N ILE A 280 4.71 22.67 -20.53
CA ILE A 280 4.78 21.81 -21.73
C ILE A 280 3.40 21.27 -22.10
N VAL A 281 2.68 20.66 -21.16
CA VAL A 281 1.41 19.98 -21.46
C VAL A 281 0.29 21.00 -21.71
N GLU A 282 0.07 21.93 -20.79
CA GLU A 282 -1.02 22.92 -20.90
C GLU A 282 -0.89 23.81 -22.15
N PRO A 283 0.30 24.37 -22.49
CA PRO A 283 0.42 25.19 -23.69
C PRO A 283 0.16 24.42 -24.99
N ARG A 284 0.49 23.13 -25.05
CA ARG A 284 0.22 22.27 -26.22
C ARG A 284 -1.26 22.02 -26.44
N MET A 285 -2.06 22.09 -25.40
CA MET A 285 -3.52 21.92 -25.48
C MET A 285 -4.25 23.18 -25.95
N GLY A 286 -3.56 24.32 -26.02
CA GLY A 286 -4.14 25.61 -26.42
C GLY A 286 -5.09 26.21 -25.38
N ALA A 287 -5.64 27.40 -25.70
CA ALA A 287 -6.56 28.10 -24.82
C ALA A 287 -7.87 27.31 -24.64
N TYR A 288 -8.21 27.01 -23.39
CA TYR A 288 -9.45 26.31 -23.07
C TYR A 288 -10.66 27.18 -23.39
N LYS A 289 -11.57 26.67 -24.24
CA LYS A 289 -12.85 27.29 -24.56
C LYS A 289 -13.96 26.36 -24.06
N PRO A 290 -14.62 26.66 -22.93
CA PRO A 290 -15.71 25.83 -22.45
C PRO A 290 -16.85 25.83 -23.48
N ALA A 291 -17.38 24.65 -23.80
CA ALA A 291 -18.59 24.54 -24.59
C ALA A 291 -19.77 25.22 -23.86
N PRO A 292 -20.72 25.84 -24.58
CA PRO A 292 -21.91 26.39 -23.94
C PRO A 292 -22.70 25.26 -23.25
N GLY A 293 -22.98 25.42 -21.96
CA GLY A 293 -23.65 24.40 -21.13
C GLY A 293 -22.71 23.44 -20.39
N THR A 294 -21.38 23.63 -20.44
CA THR A 294 -20.45 22.89 -19.57
C THR A 294 -20.65 23.33 -18.12
N GLU A 295 -21.55 22.66 -17.42
CA GLU A 295 -21.63 22.76 -15.97
C GLU A 295 -20.51 21.95 -15.33
N VAL A 296 -19.90 22.51 -14.28
CA VAL A 296 -19.07 21.72 -13.38
C VAL A 296 -20.02 20.75 -12.71
N VAL A 297 -20.02 19.48 -13.14
CA VAL A 297 -20.70 18.44 -12.38
C VAL A 297 -20.06 18.47 -11.00
N ALA A 298 -20.83 18.89 -9.99
CA ALA A 298 -20.37 18.86 -8.62
C ALA A 298 -20.03 17.39 -8.32
N THR A 299 -18.76 17.11 -8.10
CA THR A 299 -18.31 15.88 -7.45
C THR A 299 -19.15 15.71 -6.19
N GLU A 300 -19.51 14.46 -5.84
CA GLU A 300 -20.37 14.14 -4.69
C GLU A 300 -20.24 15.15 -3.56
N VAL A 301 -21.34 15.85 -3.27
CA VAL A 301 -21.37 16.85 -2.20
C VAL A 301 -21.36 16.11 -0.88
N LEU A 302 -20.15 15.80 -0.41
CA LEU A 302 -19.92 15.34 0.95
C LEU A 302 -20.43 16.43 1.91
N ASP A 303 -21.13 16.03 2.96
CA ASP A 303 -21.55 16.97 4.00
C ASP A 303 -20.30 17.55 4.69
N LYS A 304 -20.01 18.83 4.38
CA LYS A 304 -18.85 19.56 4.89
C LYS A 304 -18.78 19.58 6.42
N ASN A 305 -19.92 19.59 7.10
CA ASN A 305 -19.96 19.62 8.57
C ASN A 305 -19.61 18.25 9.15
N ALA A 306 -20.17 17.17 8.58
CA ALA A 306 -19.82 15.80 8.94
C ALA A 306 -18.33 15.55 8.73
N GLN A 307 -17.83 15.95 7.55
CA GLN A 307 -16.45 15.75 7.12
C GLN A 307 -15.47 16.51 8.02
N SER A 308 -15.71 17.80 8.29
CA SER A 308 -14.81 18.59 9.14
C SER A 308 -14.74 18.04 10.57
N ARG A 309 -15.85 17.55 11.12
CA ARG A 309 -15.85 16.92 12.44
C ARG A 309 -15.16 15.57 12.41
N GLY A 310 -15.43 14.74 11.41
CA GLY A 310 -14.76 13.45 11.20
C GLY A 310 -13.24 13.63 11.13
N MET A 311 -12.74 14.58 10.33
CA MET A 311 -11.30 14.86 10.21
C MET A 311 -10.66 15.29 11.54
N ARG A 312 -11.39 16.04 12.39
CA ARG A 312 -10.88 16.39 13.73
C ARG A 312 -10.72 15.18 14.63
N PHE A 313 -11.68 14.25 14.60
CA PHE A 313 -11.59 13.00 15.36
C PHE A 313 -10.55 12.04 14.79
N ALA A 314 -10.37 12.01 13.47
CA ALA A 314 -9.27 11.30 12.82
C ALA A 314 -7.91 11.82 13.31
N GLY A 315 -7.72 13.14 13.30
CA GLY A 315 -6.52 13.79 13.81
C GLY A 315 -6.32 13.52 15.30
N LEU A 316 -7.38 13.54 16.11
CA LEU A 316 -7.31 13.19 17.52
C LEU A 316 -6.88 11.74 17.73
N GLY A 317 -7.43 10.78 16.97
CA GLY A 317 -7.04 9.38 17.01
C GLY A 317 -5.56 9.17 16.68
N ALA A 318 -5.09 9.81 15.61
CA ALA A 318 -3.67 9.81 15.25
C ALA A 318 -2.78 10.42 16.36
N LEU A 319 -3.18 11.56 16.92
CA LEU A 319 -2.44 12.24 17.99
C LEU A 319 -2.38 11.41 19.28
N ILE A 320 -3.45 10.68 19.63
CA ILE A 320 -3.44 9.78 20.78
C ILE A 320 -2.38 8.69 20.60
N VAL A 321 -2.31 8.08 19.42
CA VAL A 321 -1.29 7.06 19.12
C VAL A 321 0.11 7.67 19.19
N ILE A 322 0.32 8.82 18.56
CA ILE A 322 1.61 9.54 18.61
C ILE A 322 1.99 9.86 20.06
N ALA A 323 1.06 10.32 20.89
CA ALA A 323 1.31 10.63 22.29
C ALA A 323 1.69 9.37 23.08
N ILE A 324 0.98 8.26 22.89
CA ILE A 324 1.30 6.97 23.51
C ILE A 324 2.70 6.51 23.13
N VAL A 325 3.02 6.48 21.83
CA VAL A 325 4.35 6.08 21.32
C VAL A 325 5.43 7.01 21.87
N THR A 326 5.17 8.32 21.90
CA THR A 326 6.09 9.31 22.46
C THR A 326 6.39 9.05 23.94
N ILE A 327 5.36 8.76 24.74
CA ILE A 327 5.49 8.43 26.17
C ILE A 327 6.28 7.13 26.36
N PHE A 328 6.13 6.15 25.47
CA PHE A 328 6.84 4.86 25.54
C PHE A 328 8.18 4.85 24.81
N THR A 329 8.64 5.98 24.27
CA THR A 329 9.93 6.09 23.57
C THR A 329 10.85 7.16 24.17
N LEU A 330 10.33 8.34 24.52
CA LEU A 330 11.18 9.48 24.92
C LEU A 330 11.81 9.37 26.31
N PRO A 331 11.14 8.93 27.38
CA PRO A 331 11.79 8.75 28.68
C PRO A 331 13.00 7.81 28.59
N SER A 332 14.06 8.08 29.36
CA SER A 332 15.31 7.29 29.30
C SER A 332 15.12 5.81 29.65
N ASN A 333 14.15 5.47 30.49
CA ASN A 333 13.80 4.09 30.88
C ASN A 333 12.58 3.54 30.12
N SER A 334 12.42 3.95 28.86
CA SER A 334 11.27 3.61 28.04
C SER A 334 11.40 2.22 27.40
N PRO A 335 10.30 1.47 27.27
CA PRO A 335 10.33 0.12 26.72
C PRO A 335 10.68 0.05 25.24
N LEU A 336 10.47 1.13 24.47
CA LEU A 336 10.77 1.15 23.03
C LEU A 336 12.23 1.55 22.71
N ARG A 337 13.03 1.86 23.72
CA ARG A 337 14.47 2.11 23.55
C ARG A 337 15.26 0.82 23.56
N ASP A 338 16.47 0.87 22.99
CA ASP A 338 17.44 -0.20 23.12
C ASP A 338 17.70 -0.53 24.61
N PRO A 339 17.56 -1.79 25.05
CA PRO A 339 17.75 -2.17 26.45
C PRO A 339 19.18 -1.95 26.98
N THR A 340 20.17 -1.93 26.09
CA THR A 340 21.60 -1.84 26.42
C THR A 340 22.14 -0.43 26.24
N THR A 341 21.84 0.21 25.11
CA THR A 341 22.39 1.53 24.76
C THR A 341 21.46 2.68 25.14
N GLY A 342 20.17 2.39 25.36
CA GLY A 342 19.13 3.42 25.52
C GLY A 342 18.86 4.22 24.24
N GLY A 343 19.42 3.80 23.10
CA GLY A 343 19.24 4.43 21.80
C GLY A 343 17.81 4.31 21.27
N ILE A 344 17.45 5.21 20.35
CA ILE A 344 16.16 5.19 19.63
C ILE A 344 16.37 4.79 18.17
N ILE A 345 17.55 5.05 17.61
CA ILE A 345 17.90 4.78 16.22
C ILE A 345 18.86 3.59 16.16
N GLY A 346 18.66 2.69 15.20
CA GLY A 346 19.41 1.44 15.04
C GLY A 346 18.49 0.23 15.17
N ALA A 347 19.04 -0.91 15.60
CA ALA A 347 18.29 -2.11 15.95
C ALA A 347 17.57 -1.90 17.30
N THR A 348 16.56 -1.04 17.31
CA THR A 348 15.80 -0.67 18.50
C THR A 348 14.36 -1.14 18.39
N PRO A 349 13.68 -1.47 19.52
CA PRO A 349 12.28 -1.88 19.47
C PRO A 349 11.36 -0.82 18.85
N PHE A 350 11.70 0.47 18.97
CA PHE A 350 10.98 1.55 18.27
C PHE A 350 11.05 1.42 16.75
N MET A 351 12.24 1.16 16.19
CA MET A 351 12.41 1.03 14.74
C MET A 351 11.72 -0.24 14.20
N ASP A 352 11.85 -1.35 14.93
CA ASP A 352 11.23 -2.63 14.55
C ASP A 352 9.70 -2.58 14.61
N SER A 353 9.14 -1.76 15.51
CA SER A 353 7.69 -1.59 15.67
C SER A 353 7.08 -0.51 14.77
N LEU A 354 7.87 0.16 13.91
CA LEU A 354 7.40 1.32 13.15
C LEU A 354 6.21 0.99 12.23
N LEU A 355 6.24 -0.17 11.58
CA LEU A 355 5.13 -0.66 10.75
C LEU A 355 3.83 -0.78 11.56
N PHE A 356 3.92 -1.36 12.76
CA PHE A 356 2.78 -1.52 13.66
C PHE A 356 2.26 -0.17 14.15
N ILE A 357 3.16 0.76 14.47
CA ILE A 357 2.80 2.13 14.87
C ILE A 357 2.05 2.85 13.75
N ILE A 358 2.54 2.78 12.51
CA ILE A 358 1.88 3.39 11.34
C ILE A 358 0.50 2.78 11.13
N THR A 359 0.41 1.45 11.22
CA THR A 359 -0.86 0.72 11.14
C THR A 359 -1.85 1.22 12.18
N LEU A 360 -1.41 1.39 13.43
CA LEU A 360 -2.24 1.88 14.53
C LEU A 360 -2.69 3.34 14.32
N ILE A 361 -1.82 4.19 13.76
CA ILE A 361 -2.16 5.58 13.42
C ILE A 361 -3.29 5.60 12.38
N PHE A 362 -3.14 4.86 11.27
CA PHE A 362 -4.19 4.79 10.23
C PHE A 362 -5.48 4.16 10.74
N LEU A 363 -5.37 3.08 11.52
CA LEU A 363 -6.51 2.42 12.13
C LEU A 363 -7.30 3.38 13.04
N MET A 364 -6.63 4.05 13.97
CA MET A 364 -7.26 4.97 14.91
C MET A 364 -7.81 6.22 14.23
N ALA A 365 -7.11 6.73 13.21
CA ALA A 365 -7.61 7.84 12.39
C ALA A 365 -8.87 7.44 11.61
N GLY A 366 -8.87 6.27 10.98
CA GLY A 366 -10.01 5.74 10.24
C GLY A 366 -11.23 5.48 11.13
N ILE A 367 -11.02 4.83 12.29
CA ILE A 367 -12.08 4.62 13.29
C ILE A 367 -12.64 5.97 13.76
N GLY A 368 -11.78 6.93 14.11
CA GLY A 368 -12.19 8.26 14.55
C GLY A 368 -13.00 9.01 13.50
N TYR A 369 -12.60 8.92 12.23
CA TYR A 369 -13.34 9.51 11.12
C TYR A 369 -14.71 8.84 10.90
N GLY A 370 -14.71 7.51 10.81
CA GLY A 370 -15.91 6.72 10.52
C GLY A 370 -16.98 6.86 11.59
N TYR A 371 -16.58 6.75 12.86
CA TYR A 371 -17.49 6.90 14.00
C TYR A 371 -18.23 8.25 13.96
N ARG A 372 -17.49 9.35 13.77
CA ARG A 372 -18.08 10.68 13.89
C ARG A 372 -18.85 11.14 12.66
N SER A 373 -18.40 10.75 11.47
CA SER A 373 -19.03 11.13 10.20
C SER A 373 -20.37 10.39 9.99
N GLN A 374 -20.42 9.09 10.25
CA GLN A 374 -21.64 8.28 10.11
C GLN A 374 -22.69 8.64 11.18
N ASP A 375 -22.28 8.91 12.42
CA ASP A 375 -23.20 9.37 13.47
C ASP A 375 -23.90 10.69 13.09
N PHE A 376 -23.17 11.60 12.44
CA PHE A 376 -23.75 12.88 12.01
C PHE A 376 -24.73 12.71 10.86
N GLN A 377 -24.42 11.85 9.88
CA GLN A 377 -25.35 11.52 8.81
C GLN A 377 -26.63 10.85 9.36
N ARG A 378 -26.50 9.98 10.36
CA ARG A 378 -27.65 9.38 11.07
C ARG A 378 -28.48 10.42 11.80
N GLN A 379 -27.84 11.39 12.46
CA GLN A 379 -28.51 12.47 13.17
C GLN A 379 -29.25 13.41 12.21
N GLN A 380 -28.62 13.83 11.10
CA GLN A 380 -29.31 14.61 10.07
C GLN A 380 -30.48 13.87 9.42
N ARG A 381 -30.35 12.57 9.13
CA ARG A 381 -31.46 11.78 8.59
C ARG A 381 -32.64 11.72 9.59
N ARG A 382 -32.36 11.64 10.89
CA ARG A 382 -33.39 11.72 11.95
C ARG A 382 -34.05 13.09 12.01
N ASP A 383 -33.26 14.17 11.97
CA ASP A 383 -33.79 15.54 12.03
C ASP A 383 -34.60 15.90 10.77
N GLN A 384 -34.17 15.45 9.60
CA GLN A 384 -34.91 15.60 8.33
C GLN A 384 -36.20 14.76 8.31
N GLY A 385 -36.16 13.54 8.84
CA GLY A 385 -37.35 12.70 9.02
C GLY A 385 -38.40 13.37 9.92
N HIS A 386 -37.97 13.93 11.05
CA HIS A 386 -38.87 14.68 11.93
C HIS A 386 -39.44 15.96 11.28
N HIS A 387 -38.66 16.68 10.46
CA HIS A 387 -39.17 17.83 9.72
C HIS A 387 -40.15 17.48 8.60
N GLN A 388 -40.04 16.30 7.98
CA GLN A 388 -41.04 15.81 7.02
C GLN A 388 -42.34 15.37 7.72
N ASP A 389 -42.25 14.70 8.87
CA ASP A 389 -43.43 14.33 9.68
C ASP A 389 -44.20 15.57 10.17
N PHE A 390 -43.49 16.63 10.60
CA PHE A 390 -44.13 17.89 11.00
C PHE A 390 -44.80 18.65 9.86
N ARG A 391 -44.30 18.51 8.62
CA ARG A 391 -44.96 19.09 7.43
C ARG A 391 -46.18 18.28 7.00
N GLN A 392 -46.21 16.97 7.26
CA GLN A 392 -47.37 16.12 6.96
C GLN A 392 -48.45 16.22 8.05
N SER A 393 -48.09 16.46 9.31
CA SER A 393 -49.04 16.64 10.42
C SER A 393 -49.74 18.01 10.45
N GLY A 394 -49.31 18.96 9.62
CA GLY A 394 -49.93 20.29 9.46
C GLY A 394 -51.14 20.37 8.52
N ARG A 395 -51.69 19.24 8.04
CA ARG A 395 -52.93 19.21 7.24
C ARG A 395 -54.09 18.66 8.09
N PRO A 396 -55.19 19.42 8.30
CA PRO A 396 -56.36 18.89 8.97
C PRO A 396 -57.14 17.98 8.02
N GLY A 397 -57.24 16.70 8.39
CA GLY A 397 -58.28 15.75 7.97
C GLY A 397 -58.18 15.17 6.56
N LEU A 398 -57.87 13.88 6.44
CA LEU A 398 -58.85 12.79 6.22
C LEU A 398 -58.12 11.49 5.86
N HIS A 399 -58.69 10.39 6.36
CA HIS A 399 -58.44 8.98 6.04
C HIS A 399 -57.28 8.27 6.75
N ALA A 400 -57.67 7.71 7.90
CA ALA A 400 -57.14 6.46 8.43
C ALA A 400 -57.41 5.27 7.47
N ALA A 401 -56.37 4.51 7.19
CA ALA A 401 -56.36 3.08 6.88
C ALA A 401 -54.89 2.65 7.02
N ASP A 402 -54.52 2.17 8.21
CA ASP A 402 -54.27 0.75 8.47
C ASP A 402 -53.15 0.18 7.60
N ASP A 403 -51.94 0.12 8.17
CA ASP A 403 -50.98 -0.95 7.91
C ASP A 403 -49.89 -0.93 8.98
N ARG A 404 -49.94 -1.91 9.89
CA ARG A 404 -48.88 -2.21 10.85
C ARG A 404 -47.80 -3.09 10.20
N PRO A 405 -46.55 -3.03 10.71
CA PRO A 405 -45.38 -3.54 10.01
C PRO A 405 -45.16 -5.03 10.28
N VAL A 406 -44.67 -5.76 9.27
CA VAL A 406 -44.22 -7.15 9.39
C VAL A 406 -42.73 -7.22 9.07
N HIS A 407 -41.95 -7.51 10.12
CA HIS A 407 -40.62 -8.16 10.18
C HIS A 407 -39.42 -7.51 9.45
N ARG A 408 -38.36 -7.10 10.19
CA ARG A 408 -37.20 -7.89 10.70
C ARG A 408 -36.26 -8.39 9.60
N LEU A 409 -35.00 -7.97 9.75
CA LEU A 409 -33.75 -8.68 9.40
C LEU A 409 -33.56 -9.06 7.93
N LEU A 410 -32.65 -8.36 7.27
CA LEU A 410 -31.36 -8.89 6.81
C LEU A 410 -30.38 -7.73 6.61
#